data_AF-A0A519RR97-F1
#
_entry.id   AF-A0A519RR97-F1
#
_cell.length_a   1.000
_cell.length_b   1.000
_cell.length_c   1.000
_cell.angle_alpha   90.00
_cell.angle_beta   90.00
_cell.angle_gamma   90.00
#
_symmetry.space_group_name_H-M   'P 1'
#
loop_
_entity.id
_entity.type
_entity.pdbx_description
1 polymer ?
#
loop_
_entity_poly.entity_id
_entity_poly.type
_entity_poly.pdbx_seq_one_letter_code
_entity_poly.pdbx_strand_id
1 'polypeptide(L)'
;MQSRAYSLMGDAQLELNKPKEAADLYAKAADHNANDYFTPGYLLKQGVALEAAKDNEGAAKAYDRIVNDYATSQEAAEARQAKARLQQ
;
A
#
# COMPACT_ATOMS: atom_id res chain seq x y z
N MET A 1 5.33 -0.37 -17.28
CA MET A 1 6.28 0.71 -16.90
C MET A 1 5.64 1.78 -16.02
N GLN A 2 4.38 2.18 -16.25
CA GLN A 2 3.73 3.30 -15.53
C GLN A 2 3.53 3.06 -14.02
N SER A 3 3.17 1.85 -13.59
CA SER A 3 2.97 1.49 -12.18
C SER A 3 4.24 1.67 -11.33
N ARG A 4 5.41 1.31 -11.88
CA ARG A 4 6.70 1.50 -11.22
C ARG A 4 7.06 2.97 -11.07
N ALA A 5 6.74 3.80 -12.06
CA ALA A 5 6.95 5.24 -11.97
C ALA A 5 6.11 5.86 -10.85
N TYR A 6 4.83 5.48 -10.73
CA TYR A 6 3.99 5.91 -9.61
C TYR A 6 4.55 5.46 -8.24
N SER A 7 5.01 4.22 -8.12
CA SER A 7 5.66 3.77 -6.88
C SER A 7 6.90 4.60 -6.55
N LEU A 8 7.79 4.84 -7.51
CA LEU A 8 8.99 5.65 -7.28
C LEU A 8 8.66 7.09 -6.89
N MET A 9 7.62 7.67 -7.49
CA MET A 9 7.13 8.98 -7.09
C MET A 9 6.56 8.96 -5.67
N GLY A 10 5.85 7.89 -5.29
CA GLY A 10 5.35 7.70 -3.93
C GLY A 10 6.48 7.61 -2.91
N ASP A 11 7.53 6.86 -3.23
CA ASP A 11 8.73 6.74 -2.39
C ASP A 11 9.37 8.13 -2.21
N ALA A 12 9.49 8.93 -3.28
CA ALA A 12 9.98 10.30 -3.19
C ALA A 12 9.09 11.24 -2.36
N GLN A 13 7.75 11.08 -2.40
CA GLN A 13 6.86 11.86 -1.54
C GLN A 13 7.01 11.50 -0.06
N LEU A 14 7.27 10.23 0.28
CA LEU A 14 7.58 9.84 1.66
C LEU A 14 8.85 10.52 2.17
N GLU A 15 9.90 10.57 1.34
CA GLU A 15 11.13 11.29 1.68
C GLU A 15 10.91 12.80 1.89
N LEU A 16 9.91 13.37 1.22
CA LEU A 16 9.47 14.75 1.41
C LEU A 16 8.49 14.94 2.59
N ASN A 17 8.31 13.90 3.42
CA ASN A 17 7.37 13.88 4.54
C ASN A 17 5.92 14.17 4.12
N LYS A 18 5.53 13.69 2.93
CA LYS A 18 4.19 13.80 2.32
C LYS A 18 3.53 12.43 2.18
N PRO A 19 3.16 11.80 3.31
CA PRO A 19 2.69 10.41 3.31
C PRO A 19 1.32 10.22 2.65
N LYS A 20 0.44 11.22 2.66
CA LYS A 20 -0.87 11.13 1.97
C LYS A 20 -0.70 11.11 0.46
N GLU A 21 0.11 12.01 -0.07
CA GLU A 21 0.42 12.07 -1.50
C GLU A 21 1.15 10.80 -1.97
N ALA A 22 2.01 10.23 -1.11
CA ALA A 22 2.63 8.95 -1.38
C ALA A 22 1.60 7.82 -1.48
N ALA A 23 0.66 7.74 -0.53
CA ALA A 23 -0.40 6.75 -0.55
C ALA A 23 -1.25 6.82 -1.83
N ASP A 24 -1.61 8.02 -2.28
CA ASP A 24 -2.36 8.22 -3.53
C ASP A 24 -1.58 7.71 -4.76
N LEU A 25 -0.26 7.90 -4.77
CA LEU A 25 0.61 7.42 -5.84
C LEU A 25 0.72 5.89 -5.82
N TYR A 26 0.82 5.27 -4.64
CA TYR A 26 0.80 3.81 -4.53
C TYR A 26 -0.54 3.21 -4.92
N ALA A 27 -1.66 3.86 -4.58
CA ALA A 27 -2.98 3.45 -5.03
C ALA A 27 -3.06 3.45 -6.57
N LYS A 28 -2.58 4.54 -7.21
CA LYS A 28 -2.49 4.61 -8.67
C LYS A 28 -1.58 3.52 -9.24
N ALA A 29 -0.47 3.19 -8.58
CA ALA A 29 0.41 2.09 -8.99
C ALA A 29 -0.30 0.72 -8.91
N ALA A 30 -1.07 0.49 -7.85
CA ALA A 30 -1.81 -0.74 -7.62
C ALA A 30 -2.93 -0.94 -8.64
N ASP A 31 -3.65 0.12 -9.01
CA ASP A 31 -4.78 0.07 -9.94
C ASP A 31 -4.33 0.10 -11.41
N HIS A 32 -3.19 0.72 -11.71
CA HIS A 32 -2.65 0.78 -13.07
C HIS A 32 -1.98 -0.55 -13.44
N ASN A 33 -2.71 -1.42 -14.15
CA ASN A 33 -2.34 -2.82 -14.46
C ASN A 33 -2.29 -3.74 -13.24
N ALA A 34 -3.40 -3.81 -12.52
CA ALA A 34 -3.54 -4.70 -11.39
C ALA A 34 -3.18 -6.16 -11.75
N ASN A 35 -2.32 -6.80 -10.96
CA ASN A 35 -1.91 -8.20 -11.11
C ASN A 35 -1.42 -8.77 -9.78
N ASP A 36 -1.49 -10.08 -9.64
CA ASP A 36 -1.25 -10.79 -8.37
C ASP A 36 0.20 -10.75 -7.89
N TYR A 37 1.14 -10.28 -8.73
CA TYR A 37 2.56 -10.26 -8.41
C TYR A 37 3.06 -8.89 -7.95
N PHE A 38 2.59 -7.80 -8.58
CA PHE A 38 3.06 -6.44 -8.29
C PHE A 38 2.06 -5.62 -7.47
N THR A 39 0.75 -5.85 -7.67
CA THR A 39 -0.29 -5.09 -6.95
C THR A 39 -0.21 -5.25 -5.43
N PRO A 40 0.02 -6.45 -4.87
CA PRO A 40 0.13 -6.61 -3.42
C PRO A 40 1.26 -5.76 -2.82
N GLY A 41 2.40 -5.68 -3.50
CA GLY A 41 3.53 -4.84 -3.09
C GLY A 41 3.20 -3.35 -3.08
N TYR A 42 2.45 -2.86 -4.08
CA TYR A 42 2.02 -1.46 -4.11
C TYR A 42 0.98 -1.14 -3.04
N LEU A 43 0.01 -2.04 -2.82
CA LEU A 43 -0.98 -1.90 -1.76
C LEU A 43 -0.32 -1.93 -0.37
N LEU A 44 0.72 -2.74 -0.18
CA LEU A 44 1.46 -2.78 1.08
C LEU A 44 2.14 -1.43 1.35
N LYS A 45 2.83 -0.89 0.35
CA LYS A 45 3.41 0.47 0.42
C LYS A 45 2.37 1.55 0.66
N GLN A 46 1.19 1.44 0.03
CA GLN A 46 0.06 2.32 0.29
C GLN A 46 -0.34 2.28 1.76
N GLY A 47 -0.51 1.09 2.33
CA GLY A 47 -0.86 0.91 3.75
C GLY A 47 0.17 1.57 4.67
N VAL A 48 1.46 1.32 4.45
CA VAL A 48 2.55 1.90 5.25
C VAL A 48 2.56 3.43 5.16
N ALA A 49 2.33 3.98 3.96
CA ALA A 49 2.23 5.43 3.78
C ALA A 49 1.01 6.01 4.50
N LEU A 50 -0.13 5.32 4.49
CA LEU A 50 -1.32 5.74 5.22
C LEU A 50 -1.11 5.70 6.73
N GLU A 51 -0.39 4.71 7.26
CA GLU A 51 0.04 4.68 8.67
C GLU A 51 0.90 5.91 9.01
N ALA A 52 1.87 6.24 8.17
CA ALA A 52 2.69 7.45 8.33
C ALA A 52 1.87 8.75 8.26
N ALA A 53 0.76 8.74 7.50
CA ALA A 53 -0.20 9.83 7.43
C ALA A 53 -1.19 9.89 8.62
N LYS A 54 -1.08 8.95 9.58
CA LYS A 54 -2.03 8.72 10.68
C LYS A 54 -3.45 8.36 10.21
N ASP A 55 -3.58 7.85 9.00
CA ASP A 55 -4.83 7.35 8.44
C ASP A 55 -4.91 5.83 8.63
N ASN A 56 -5.14 5.42 9.88
CA ASN A 56 -5.20 4.01 10.24
C ASN A 56 -6.38 3.29 9.59
N GLU A 57 -7.49 3.99 9.34
CA GLU A 57 -8.65 3.44 8.63
C GLU A 57 -8.34 3.15 7.17
N GLY A 58 -7.67 4.09 6.48
CA GLY A 58 -7.19 3.91 5.12
C GLY A 58 -6.17 2.78 5.04
N ALA A 59 -5.20 2.74 5.97
CA ALA A 59 -4.19 1.69 6.03
C ALA A 59 -4.82 0.31 6.23
N ALA A 60 -5.76 0.18 7.15
CA ALA A 60 -6.48 -1.07 7.39
C ALA A 60 -7.22 -1.55 6.13
N LYS A 61 -7.85 -0.64 5.36
CA LYS A 61 -8.51 -0.98 4.08
C LYS A 61 -7.52 -1.44 3.02
N ALA A 62 -6.37 -0.79 2.89
CA ALA A 62 -5.32 -1.19 1.95
C ALA A 62 -4.82 -2.60 2.28
N TYR A 63 -4.55 -2.89 3.56
CA TYR A 63 -4.16 -4.22 4.01
C TYR A 63 -5.26 -5.25 3.83
N ASP A 64 -6.52 -4.90 4.09
CA ASP A 64 -7.65 -5.80 3.89
C ASP A 64 -7.77 -6.24 2.42
N ARG A 65 -7.55 -5.31 1.49
CA ARG A 65 -7.51 -5.63 0.05
C ARG A 65 -6.42 -6.66 -0.28
N ILE A 66 -5.23 -6.54 0.31
CA ILE A 66 -4.16 -7.54 0.14
C ILE A 66 -4.58 -8.90 0.68
N VAL A 67 -5.15 -8.92 1.88
CA VAL A 67 -5.51 -10.17 2.57
C VAL A 67 -6.65 -10.91 1.87
N ASN A 68 -7.61 -10.18 1.31
CA ASN A 68 -8.79 -10.75 0.65
C ASN A 68 -8.54 -11.06 -0.82
N ASP A 69 -7.97 -10.12 -1.58
CA ASP A 69 -7.84 -10.26 -3.04
C ASP A 69 -6.53 -10.95 -3.43
N TYR A 70 -5.51 -10.91 -2.57
CA TYR A 70 -4.16 -11.37 -2.85
C TYR A 70 -3.62 -12.32 -1.78
N ALA A 71 -4.49 -13.17 -1.20
CA ALA A 71 -4.19 -14.00 -0.04
C ALA A 71 -2.97 -14.94 -0.16
N THR A 72 -2.58 -15.28 -1.39
CA THR A 72 -1.43 -16.15 -1.72
C THR A 72 -0.14 -15.39 -1.98
N SER A 73 -0.17 -14.05 -1.99
CA SER A 73 1.02 -13.23 -2.18
C SER A 73 1.91 -13.25 -0.93
N GLN A 74 3.18 -12.89 -1.09
CA GLN A 74 4.13 -12.82 0.02
C GLN A 74 3.73 -11.71 1.01
N GLU A 75 3.19 -10.62 0.48
CA GLU A 75 2.74 -9.44 1.22
C GLU A 75 1.47 -9.70 2.05
N ALA A 76 0.68 -10.73 1.73
CA ALA A 76 -0.54 -11.02 2.49
C ALA A 76 -0.26 -11.37 3.96
N ALA A 77 0.85 -12.06 4.24
CA ALA A 77 1.24 -12.34 5.62
C ALA A 77 1.59 -11.06 6.38
N GLU A 78 2.34 -10.17 5.75
CA GLU A 78 2.74 -8.88 6.32
C GLU A 78 1.54 -7.95 6.52
N ALA A 79 0.65 -7.86 5.52
CA ALA A 79 -0.57 -7.08 5.58
C ALA A 79 -1.50 -7.53 6.72
N ARG A 80 -1.64 -8.84 6.96
CA ARG A 80 -2.39 -9.36 8.12
C ARG A 80 -1.81 -8.86 9.44
N GLN A 81 -0.48 -8.90 9.58
CA GLN A 81 0.19 -8.44 10.79
C GLN A 81 0.04 -6.93 10.96
N ALA A 82 0.26 -6.15 9.91
CA ALA A 82 0.12 -4.70 9.94
C ALA A 82 -1.32 -4.26 10.28
N LYS A 83 -2.32 -4.89 9.65
CA LYS A 83 -3.73 -4.69 10.00
C LYS A 83 -4.01 -5.01 11.46
N ALA A 84 -3.51 -6.13 11.97
CA ALA A 84 -3.73 -6.52 13.36
C ALA A 84 -3.13 -5.48 14.34
N ARG A 85 -1.99 -4.87 14.02
CA ARG A 85 -1.39 -3.79 14.82
C ARG A 85 -2.25 -2.53 14.87
N LEU A 86 -2.92 -2.20 13.77
CA LEU A 86 -3.77 -1.01 13.67
C LEU A 86 -5.10 -1.12 14.44
N GLN A 87 -5.47 -2.34 14.83
CA GLN A 87 -6.70 -2.63 15.57
C GLN A 87 -6.48 -2.79 17.09
N GLN A 88 -5.25 -2.60 17.59
CA GLN A 88 -4.90 -2.61 19.01
C GLN A 88 -4.97 -1.21 19.62
#